data_AF-A0A2E9EZP3-F1
#
_entry.id   AF-A0A2E9EZP3-F1
#
_cell.length_a   1.000
_cell.length_b   1.000
_cell.length_c   1.000
_cell.angle_alpha   90.00
_cell.angle_beta   90.00
_cell.angle_gamma   90.00
#
_symmetry.space_group_name_H-M   'P 1'
#
loop_
_entity.id
_entity.type
_entity.pdbx_description
1 polymer ?
#
loop_
_entity_poly.entity_id
_entity_poly.type
_entity_poly.pdbx_seq_one_letter_code
_entity_poly.pdbx_strand_id
1 'polypeptide(L)'
;MPINKEGKVDKGWGYELIFASNDLYCGKIMVFNRKGAKFSMHYHAKKDESWFVNAGKFLLSWIDTKDATLYTKELNEGDTWRNIPFLPHQVQCLTDNGSITEVSTADDPNDNYRIIKGDNQTSPATTEEK
;
A
#
# COMPACT_ATOMS: atom_id res chain seq x y z
N MET A 1 14.64 -12.99 -9.02
CA MET A 1 13.66 -12.99 -7.91
C MET A 1 12.27 -13.01 -8.53
N PRO A 2 11.26 -13.58 -7.87
CA PRO A 2 9.89 -13.44 -8.36
C PRO A 2 9.51 -11.96 -8.38
N ILE A 3 8.85 -11.52 -9.44
CA ILE A 3 8.35 -10.15 -9.60
C ILE A 3 6.87 -10.18 -9.90
N ASN A 4 6.13 -9.17 -9.46
CA ASN A 4 4.72 -9.04 -9.82
C ASN A 4 4.55 -8.85 -11.34
N LYS A 5 3.45 -9.36 -11.90
CA LYS A 5 3.15 -9.18 -13.32
C LYS A 5 2.51 -7.82 -13.57
N GLU A 6 2.77 -7.26 -14.74
CA GLU A 6 2.10 -6.06 -15.22
C GLU A 6 0.60 -6.29 -15.42
N GLY A 7 -0.18 -5.21 -15.38
CA GLY A 7 -1.63 -5.21 -15.54
C GLY A 7 -2.39 -4.82 -14.28
N LYS A 8 -3.71 -5.02 -14.33
CA LYS A 8 -4.61 -4.70 -13.22
C LYS A 8 -4.67 -5.86 -12.23
N VAL A 9 -4.45 -5.58 -10.94
CA VAL A 9 -4.55 -6.54 -9.84
C VAL A 9 -5.59 -6.04 -8.84
N ASP A 10 -6.69 -6.76 -8.69
CA ASP A 10 -7.75 -6.40 -7.74
C ASP A 10 -7.33 -6.61 -6.30
N LYS A 11 -7.80 -5.74 -5.41
CA LYS A 11 -7.49 -5.70 -3.99
C LYS A 11 -8.78 -5.44 -3.21
N GLY A 12 -8.84 -5.87 -1.96
CA GLY A 12 -9.96 -5.58 -1.06
C GLY A 12 -10.21 -4.09 -0.86
N TRP A 13 -9.19 -3.23 -1.03
CA TRP A 13 -9.27 -1.77 -0.92
C TRP A 13 -9.45 -1.04 -2.27
N GLY A 14 -9.47 -1.75 -3.40
CA GLY A 14 -9.50 -1.16 -4.73
C GLY A 14 -8.72 -2.00 -5.74
N TYR A 15 -7.75 -1.41 -6.42
CA TYR A 15 -6.88 -2.16 -7.33
C TYR A 15 -5.52 -1.48 -7.53
N GLU A 16 -4.56 -2.27 -8.00
CA GLU A 16 -3.28 -1.78 -8.50
C GLU A 16 -3.28 -1.88 -10.02
N LEU A 17 -2.80 -0.84 -10.70
CA LEU A 17 -2.41 -0.90 -12.11
C LEU A 17 -0.88 -0.89 -12.19
N ILE A 18 -0.30 -2.05 -12.43
CA ILE A 18 1.15 -2.24 -12.53
C ILE A 18 1.54 -1.97 -14.00
N PHE A 19 2.18 -0.83 -14.26
CA PHE A 19 2.54 -0.42 -15.61
C PHE A 19 4.00 -0.71 -15.97
N ALA A 20 4.82 -1.07 -14.97
CA ALA A 20 6.16 -1.59 -15.18
C ALA A 20 6.51 -2.57 -14.06
N SER A 21 7.07 -3.73 -14.41
CA SER A 21 7.69 -4.61 -13.42
C SER A 21 8.84 -5.40 -14.04
N ASN A 22 10.04 -5.21 -13.50
CA ASN A 22 11.25 -5.91 -13.91
C ASN A 22 12.20 -6.08 -12.72
N ASP A 23 13.41 -6.58 -12.98
CA ASP A 23 14.46 -6.83 -11.99
C ASP A 23 15.15 -5.57 -11.46
N LEU A 24 14.88 -4.40 -12.05
CA LEU A 24 15.43 -3.12 -11.64
C LEU A 24 14.40 -2.27 -10.87
N TYR A 25 13.17 -2.16 -11.38
CA TYR A 25 12.15 -1.27 -10.83
C TYR A 25 10.72 -1.78 -11.03
N CYS A 26 9.80 -1.17 -10.27
CA CYS A 26 8.37 -1.35 -10.45
C CYS A 26 7.67 0.02 -10.45
N GLY A 27 6.63 0.14 -11.27
CA GLY A 27 5.75 1.29 -11.34
C GLY A 27 4.29 0.87 -11.21
N LYS A 28 3.56 1.49 -10.30
CA LYS A 28 2.15 1.20 -10.03
C LYS A 28 1.32 2.46 -9.89
N ILE A 29 0.06 2.37 -10.25
CA ILE A 29 -0.98 3.28 -9.77
C ILE A 29 -1.88 2.49 -8.82
N MET A 30 -1.88 2.85 -7.55
CA MET A 30 -2.76 2.29 -6.53
C MET A 30 -4.04 3.12 -6.50
N VAL A 31 -5.18 2.51 -6.82
CA VAL A 31 -6.48 3.17 -6.87
C VAL A 31 -7.37 2.67 -5.75
N PHE A 32 -7.84 3.60 -4.92
CA PHE A 32 -8.74 3.37 -3.81
C PHE A 32 -10.14 3.81 -4.23
N ASN A 33 -11.12 2.92 -4.09
CA ASN A 33 -12.46 3.08 -4.67
C ASN A 33 -13.57 3.39 -3.65
N ARG A 34 -13.19 3.62 -2.39
CA ARG A 34 -14.12 4.02 -1.33
C ARG A 34 -13.40 4.76 -0.22
N LYS A 35 -14.16 5.57 0.51
CA LYS A 35 -13.74 6.12 1.80
C LYS A 35 -13.50 5.01 2.81
N GLY A 36 -12.40 5.12 3.56
CA GLY A 36 -11.97 4.14 4.55
C GLY A 36 -11.22 2.94 3.97
N ALA A 37 -11.10 2.82 2.64
CA ALA A 37 -10.30 1.76 2.03
C ALA A 37 -8.85 1.86 2.48
N LYS A 38 -8.27 0.74 2.94
CA LYS A 38 -6.88 0.68 3.38
C LYS A 38 -6.20 -0.63 3.06
N PHE A 39 -4.92 -0.55 2.70
CA PHE A 39 -4.08 -1.74 2.64
C PHE A 39 -3.53 -2.12 4.03
N SER A 40 -2.90 -3.28 4.17
CA SER A 40 -2.33 -3.73 5.45
C SER A 40 -1.24 -2.78 5.95
N MET A 41 -1.03 -2.71 7.27
CA MET A 41 0.23 -2.19 7.80
C MET A 41 1.31 -3.22 7.52
N HIS A 42 2.32 -2.84 6.77
CA HIS A 42 3.40 -3.72 6.38
C HIS A 42 4.70 -2.95 6.18
N TYR A 43 5.80 -3.70 6.05
CA TYR A 43 7.08 -3.17 5.64
C TYR A 43 7.73 -4.08 4.61
N HIS A 44 8.74 -3.52 3.96
CA HIS A 44 9.58 -4.19 2.98
C HIS A 44 10.99 -4.33 3.55
N ALA A 45 11.62 -5.50 3.46
CA ALA A 45 13.00 -5.67 3.93
C ALA A 45 14.02 -5.24 2.88
N LYS A 46 13.64 -5.26 1.59
CA LYS A 46 14.52 -4.92 0.47
C LYS A 46 14.01 -3.74 -0.33
N LYS A 47 12.70 -3.71 -0.63
CA LYS A 47 12.14 -2.71 -1.53
C LYS A 47 12.20 -1.32 -0.91
N ASP A 48 12.69 -0.36 -1.68
CA ASP A 48 12.58 1.08 -1.43
C ASP A 48 11.55 1.65 -2.40
N GLU A 49 10.59 2.43 -1.89
CA GLU A 49 9.48 2.95 -2.68
C GLU A 49 9.14 4.38 -2.34
N SER A 50 8.67 5.12 -3.33
CA SER A 50 8.17 6.47 -3.19
C SER A 50 6.79 6.60 -3.81
N TRP A 51 5.97 7.40 -3.16
CA TRP A 51 4.60 7.69 -3.51
C TRP A 51 4.45 9.14 -3.94
N PHE A 52 3.57 9.36 -4.90
CA PHE A 52 3.02 10.66 -5.27
C PHE A 52 1.50 10.55 -5.27
N VAL A 53 0.82 11.39 -4.48
CA VAL A 53 -0.65 11.40 -4.43
C VAL A 53 -1.18 12.10 -5.67
N ASN A 54 -1.82 11.33 -6.57
CA ASN A 54 -2.40 11.89 -7.79
C ASN A 54 -3.75 12.55 -7.54
N ALA A 55 -4.60 11.93 -6.70
CA ALA A 55 -5.96 12.38 -6.46
C ALA A 55 -6.46 11.92 -5.09
N GLY A 56 -7.32 12.72 -4.45
CA GLY A 56 -7.95 12.42 -3.16
C GLY A 56 -7.10 12.80 -1.95
N LYS A 57 -7.49 12.27 -0.79
CA LYS A 57 -6.82 12.51 0.49
C LYS A 57 -6.60 11.19 1.25
N PHE A 58 -5.44 11.04 1.87
CA PHE A 58 -5.06 9.83 2.58
C PHE A 58 -4.59 10.11 4.01
N LEU A 59 -4.95 9.24 4.94
CA LEU A 59 -4.28 9.15 6.24
C LEU A 59 -3.13 8.16 6.11
N LEU A 60 -1.90 8.67 6.17
CA LEU A 60 -0.69 7.89 6.33
C LEU A 60 -0.48 7.59 7.81
N SER A 61 -0.17 6.33 8.13
CA SER A 61 0.26 5.87 9.44
C SER A 61 1.60 5.14 9.30
N TRP A 62 2.53 5.37 10.22
CA TRP A 62 3.80 4.63 10.26
C TRP A 62 4.27 4.38 11.69
N ILE A 63 5.09 3.35 11.89
CA ILE A 63 5.63 2.99 13.20
C ILE A 63 7.13 3.29 13.22
N ASP A 64 7.62 4.04 14.20
CA ASP A 64 9.06 4.10 14.47
C ASP A 64 9.49 2.80 15.15
N THR A 65 10.34 2.04 14.48
CA THR A 65 10.81 0.74 14.95
C THR A 65 11.76 0.83 16.14
N LYS A 66 12.21 2.03 16.54
CA LYS A 66 13.08 2.22 17.71
C LYS A 66 12.32 2.15 19.03
N ASP A 67 11.08 2.66 19.06
CA ASP A 67 10.29 2.81 20.28
C ASP A 67 8.84 2.31 20.14
N ALA A 68 8.48 1.79 18.97
CA ALA A 68 7.14 1.32 18.61
C ALA A 68 6.07 2.43 18.59
N THR A 69 6.46 3.71 18.51
CA THR A 69 5.51 4.82 18.41
C THR A 69 4.78 4.80 17.07
N LEU A 70 3.45 4.87 17.10
CA LEU A 70 2.61 5.03 15.92
C LEU A 70 2.39 6.52 15.63
N TYR A 71 2.81 6.95 14.45
CA TYR A 71 2.59 8.30 13.94
C TYR A 71 1.55 8.30 12.83
N THR A 72 0.93 9.47 12.63
CA THR A 72 -0.01 9.69 11.53
C THR A 72 0.17 11.07 10.88
N LYS A 73 -0.19 11.18 9.60
CA LYS A 73 -0.18 12.42 8.82
C LYS A 73 -1.23 12.34 7.70
N GLU A 74 -1.86 13.45 7.37
CA GLU A 74 -2.64 13.55 6.12
C GLU A 74 -1.73 13.82 4.91
N LEU A 75 -1.98 13.09 3.82
CA LEU A 75 -1.42 13.35 2.50
C LEU A 75 -2.54 13.86 1.58
N ASN A 76 -2.28 14.99 0.91
CA ASN A 76 -3.15 15.63 -0.06
C ASN A 76 -2.59 15.44 -1.48
N GLU A 77 -3.37 15.81 -2.50
CA GLU A 77 -2.92 15.82 -3.89
C GLU A 77 -1.61 16.60 -4.06
N GLY A 78 -0.65 16.01 -4.79
CA GLY A 78 0.69 16.56 -4.97
C GLY A 78 1.69 16.25 -3.85
N ASP A 79 1.24 15.75 -2.69
CA ASP A 79 2.15 15.31 -1.63
C ASP A 79 2.92 14.04 -2.04
N THR A 80 4.15 13.96 -1.55
CA THR A 80 5.02 12.78 -1.71
C THR A 80 5.34 12.13 -0.38
N TRP A 81 5.62 10.84 -0.40
CA TRP A 81 6.11 10.09 0.75
C TRP A 81 7.07 8.99 0.29
N ARG A 82 8.08 8.66 1.10
CA ARG A 82 9.03 7.57 0.80
C ARG A 82 8.97 6.53 1.91
N ASN A 83 8.74 5.27 1.55
CA ASN A 83 8.90 4.14 2.44
C ASN A 83 10.28 3.52 2.20
N ILE A 84 11.20 3.78 3.13
CA ILE A 84 12.49 3.09 3.17
C ILE A 84 12.32 1.65 3.67
N PRO A 85 13.27 0.75 3.37
CA PRO A 85 13.27 -0.60 3.94
C PRO A 85 13.13 -0.57 5.48
N PHE A 86 12.35 -1.52 6.00
CA PHE A 86 12.00 -1.70 7.40
C PHE A 86 11.16 -0.59 8.02
N LEU A 87 10.57 0.33 7.25
CA LEU A 87 9.58 1.28 7.75
C LEU A 87 8.17 0.69 7.65
N PRO A 88 7.49 0.32 8.76
CA PRO A 88 6.11 -0.12 8.70
C PRO A 88 5.20 1.06 8.39
N HIS A 89 4.36 0.90 7.37
CA HIS A 89 3.49 1.95 6.86
C HIS A 89 2.10 1.42 6.47
N GLN A 90 1.11 2.31 6.54
CA GLN A 90 -0.28 2.09 6.12
C GLN A 90 -0.85 3.39 5.55
N VAL A 91 -1.73 3.31 4.55
CA VAL A 91 -2.52 4.42 4.02
C VAL A 91 -3.97 3.99 4.01
N GLN A 92 -4.83 4.94 4.37
CA GLN A 92 -6.27 4.83 4.33
C GLN A 92 -6.83 6.00 3.53
N CYS A 93 -7.66 5.71 2.53
CA CYS A 93 -8.34 6.72 1.74
C CYS A 93 -9.39 7.45 2.60
N LEU A 94 -9.37 8.78 2.61
CA LEU A 94 -10.30 9.63 3.36
C LEU A 94 -11.44 10.19 2.48
N THR A 95 -11.32 10.05 1.16
CA THR A 95 -12.28 10.43 0.13
C THR A 95 -12.93 9.20 -0.51
N ASP A 96 -14.02 9.39 -1.27
CA ASP A 96 -14.75 8.29 -1.93
C ASP A 96 -13.93 7.62 -3.04
N ASN A 97 -12.97 8.34 -3.59
CA ASN A 97 -11.97 7.83 -4.50
C ASN A 97 -10.61 8.49 -4.23
N GLY A 98 -9.55 7.83 -4.64
CA GLY A 98 -8.21 8.38 -4.58
C GLY A 98 -7.22 7.51 -5.33
N SER A 99 -6.09 8.08 -5.70
CA SER A 99 -5.02 7.32 -6.33
C SER A 99 -3.64 7.83 -5.95
N ILE A 100 -2.71 6.90 -5.78
CA ILE A 100 -1.30 7.13 -5.48
C ILE A 100 -0.45 6.42 -6.53
N THR A 101 0.49 7.13 -7.12
CA THR A 101 1.52 6.54 -7.98
C THR A 101 2.67 6.07 -7.11
N GLU A 102 3.06 4.81 -7.25
CA GLU A 102 4.24 4.22 -6.62
C GLU A 102 5.32 4.02 -7.68
N VAL A 103 6.54 4.44 -7.33
CA VAL A 103 7.76 4.02 -8.00
C VAL A 103 8.65 3.34 -6.98
N SER A 104 9.24 2.23 -7.35
CA SER A 104 10.06 1.44 -6.43
C SER A 104 11.17 0.69 -7.14
N THR A 105 12.14 0.22 -6.37
CA THR A 105 12.99 -0.91 -6.79
C THR A 105 12.13 -2.15 -7.10
N ALA A 106 12.71 -3.20 -7.69
CA ALA A 106 11.98 -4.42 -8.04
C ALA A 106 11.04 -4.94 -6.92
N ASP A 107 9.80 -5.28 -7.29
CA ASP A 107 8.73 -5.65 -6.35
C ASP A 107 8.58 -7.17 -6.25
N ASP A 108 9.21 -7.76 -5.24
CA ASP A 108 9.08 -9.17 -4.88
C ASP A 108 7.83 -9.36 -4.01
N PRO A 109 6.84 -10.17 -4.43
CA PRO A 109 5.61 -10.39 -3.65
C PRO A 109 5.86 -11.02 -2.27
N ASN A 110 7.02 -11.65 -2.05
CA ASN A 110 7.41 -12.23 -0.77
C ASN A 110 8.07 -11.21 0.18
N ASP A 111 8.41 -10.01 -0.29
CA ASP A 111 8.98 -8.94 0.53
C ASP A 111 7.91 -8.08 1.23
N ASN A 112 6.71 -8.62 1.48
CA ASN A 112 5.59 -7.90 2.09
C ASN A 112 5.27 -8.49 3.48
N TYR A 113 5.93 -7.96 4.51
CA TYR A 113 5.79 -8.43 5.90
C TYR A 113 4.69 -7.64 6.61
N ARG A 114 3.55 -8.29 6.83
CA ARG A 114 2.34 -7.67 7.39
C ARG A 114 2.30 -7.76 8.90
N ILE A 115 1.93 -6.67 9.56
CA ILE A 115 1.83 -6.58 11.02
C ILE A 115 0.44 -6.15 11.52
N ILE A 116 -0.35 -5.47 10.69
CA ILE A 116 -1.77 -5.16 10.97
C ILE A 116 -2.60 -5.42 9.71
N LYS A 117 -3.75 -6.08 9.87
CA LYS A 117 -4.68 -6.38 8.76
C LYS A 117 -5.18 -5.10 8.09
N GLY A 118 -5.30 -5.15 6.76
CA GLY A 118 -6.08 -4.22 5.97
C GLY A 118 -7.23 -4.94 5.28
N ASP A 119 -7.81 -4.30 4.26
CA ASP A 119 -9.03 -4.80 3.62
C ASP A 119 -8.80 -6.06 2.76
N ASN A 120 -7.55 -6.38 2.43
CA ASN A 120 -7.20 -7.65 1.78
C ASN A 120 -7.26 -8.84 2.75
N GLN A 121 -7.26 -8.60 4.06
CA GLN A 121 -7.23 -9.65 5.10
C GLN A 121 -8.54 -9.74 5.89
N THR A 122 -9.58 -9.02 5.46
CA THR A 122 -10.93 -9.22 5.94
C THR A 122 -11.58 -10.31 5.10
N SER A 123 -11.61 -11.54 5.61
CA SER A 123 -12.53 -12.56 5.10
C SER A 123 -13.98 -12.10 5.34
N PRO A 124 -14.96 -12.50 4.51
CA PRO A 124 -16.33 -12.58 5.01
C PRO A 124 -16.28 -13.52 6.22
N ALA A 125 -16.96 -13.16 7.32
CA ALA A 125 -17.21 -14.12 8.37
C ALA A 125 -17.77 -15.39 7.69
N THR A 126 -17.11 -16.52 7.87
CA THR A 126 -17.68 -17.83 7.57
C THR A 126 -19.05 -17.87 8.23
N THR A 127 -20.11 -17.88 7.43
CA THR A 127 -21.41 -18.36 7.88
C THR A 127 -21.20 -19.78 8.37
N GLU A 128 -21.29 -19.96 9.68
CA GLU A 128 -21.42 -21.27 10.31
C GLU A 128 -22.65 -21.94 9.66
N GLU A 129 -22.41 -22.98 8.87
CA GLU A 129 -23.48 -23.92 8.50
C GLU A 129 -23.82 -24.76 9.73
N LYS A 130 -25.13 -24.86 9.95
CA LYS A 130 -25.79 -25.59 11.03
C LYS A 130 -25.89 -27.07 10.71
#